data_AF-A0A0G2HVV9-F1
#
_entry.id   AF-A0A0G2HVV9-F1
#
_cell.length_a   1.000
_cell.length_b   1.000
_cell.length_c   1.000
_cell.angle_alpha   90.00
_cell.angle_beta   90.00
_cell.angle_gamma   90.00
#
_symmetry.space_group_name_H-M   'P 1'
#
loop_
_entity.id
_entity.type
_entity.pdbx_description
1 polymer ?
#
loop_
_entity_poly.entity_id
_entity_poly.type
_entity_poly.pdbx_seq_one_letter_code
_entity_poly.pdbx_strand_id
1 'polypeptide(L)'
;MVNQTKVLVDGCQRLWGRCPEAVEEASQQQQQDQSQPAKKKWDHTKRLPYYDLFPETLPQGPPPQGPFDIDVRALRREFLRLQAASHPDYFHSASATASSTSSSPSSSPSDPANTAAAKRRRQAEAMSSHINAAYKTLSHPLLRAQYILAERYGIDLAGDEAGSHSGSGSGGGGAAAADPALLVEVLEAREAIDEAESEADLEGPMAENEVRIGQCLEGLRRAFAEGDVEGAVGEAIRLRYWESIKEGIRAWEKGLGGGLLHH
;
A
#
# COMPACT_ATOMS: atom_id res chain seq x y z
N MET A 1 -79.15 24.68 -15.10
CA MET A 1 -78.93 24.84 -16.55
C MET A 1 -78.19 23.59 -17.04
N VAL A 2 -78.89 22.69 -17.73
CA VAL A 2 -78.73 22.39 -19.18
C VAL A 2 -77.37 21.69 -19.42
N ASN A 3 -77.21 20.48 -19.93
CA ASN A 3 -78.06 19.45 -20.54
C ASN A 3 -77.22 18.15 -20.55
N GLN A 4 -77.83 16.97 -20.39
CA GLN A 4 -78.02 15.92 -21.43
C GLN A 4 -76.71 15.47 -22.11
N THR A 5 -76.36 14.19 -22.20
CA THR A 5 -77.07 13.11 -22.92
C THR A 5 -76.35 11.78 -22.58
N LYS A 6 -77.06 10.69 -22.23
CA LYS A 6 -77.49 9.59 -23.13
C LYS A 6 -76.26 8.77 -23.63
N VAL A 7 -76.14 7.45 -23.54
CA VAL A 7 -77.08 6.34 -23.73
C VAL A 7 -76.39 5.02 -23.35
N LEU A 8 -77.19 3.99 -22.98
CA LEU A 8 -77.11 2.55 -23.34
C LEU A 8 -75.80 1.75 -23.08
N VAL A 9 -75.73 0.46 -22.75
CA VAL A 9 -76.62 -0.67 -22.36
C VAL A 9 -75.72 -1.91 -22.41
N ASP A 10 -76.01 -2.91 -21.57
CA ASP A 10 -75.56 -4.32 -21.61
C ASP A 10 -74.04 -4.60 -21.49
N GLY A 11 -73.56 -5.54 -20.68
CA GLY A 11 -74.09 -6.87 -20.43
C GLY A 11 -73.11 -7.90 -21.02
N CYS A 12 -72.95 -9.05 -20.35
CA CYS A 12 -72.05 -10.18 -20.66
C CYS A 12 -70.60 -10.02 -20.16
N GLN A 13 -70.27 -10.48 -18.96
CA GLN A 13 -69.93 -11.88 -18.62
C GLN A 13 -68.83 -12.52 -19.47
N ARG A 14 -67.74 -12.83 -18.75
CA ARG A 14 -66.85 -14.00 -18.88
C ARG A 14 -66.10 -14.13 -20.21
N LEU A 15 -64.79 -13.92 -20.14
CA LEU A 15 -63.74 -14.88 -20.50
C LEU A 15 -62.39 -14.15 -20.43
N TRP A 16 -61.62 -14.42 -19.37
CA TRP A 16 -60.27 -13.87 -19.21
C TRP A 16 -59.30 -14.58 -20.16
N GLY A 17 -58.81 -13.82 -21.13
CA GLY A 17 -57.64 -14.15 -21.93
C GLY A 17 -57.24 -12.99 -22.82
N ARG A 18 -56.14 -12.28 -22.47
CA ARG A 18 -55.10 -11.72 -23.36
C ARG A 18 -54.15 -10.76 -22.64
N CYS A 19 -52.87 -10.84 -23.02
CA CYS A 19 -51.79 -9.84 -22.88
C CYS A 19 -52.14 -8.50 -23.60
N PRO A 20 -51.23 -7.51 -23.76
CA PRO A 20 -50.26 -6.82 -22.87
C PRO A 20 -50.35 -5.25 -22.97
N GLU A 21 -49.46 -4.55 -22.24
CA GLU A 21 -48.80 -3.24 -22.58
C GLU A 21 -49.32 -1.89 -22.00
N ALA A 22 -48.39 -1.18 -21.32
CA ALA A 22 -48.29 0.24 -20.91
C ALA A 22 -49.35 0.77 -19.89
N VAL A 23 -49.06 1.52 -18.82
CA VAL A 23 -48.36 2.82 -18.62
C VAL A 23 -48.22 2.97 -17.07
N GLU A 24 -47.01 3.07 -16.50
CA GLU A 24 -46.38 4.29 -15.92
C GLU A 24 -47.04 4.84 -14.63
N GLU A 25 -46.19 5.20 -13.64
CA GLU A 25 -46.48 5.78 -12.30
C GLU A 25 -46.76 4.80 -11.13
N ALA A 26 -45.70 4.14 -10.65
CA ALA A 26 -45.56 3.77 -9.24
C ALA A 26 -44.16 4.17 -8.76
N SER A 27 -44.01 5.48 -8.53
CA SER A 27 -42.80 6.12 -8.02
C SER A 27 -42.58 5.80 -6.54
N GLN A 28 -41.36 5.31 -6.26
CA GLN A 28 -40.52 5.73 -5.13
C GLN A 28 -41.00 5.40 -3.71
N GLN A 29 -40.72 4.18 -3.24
CA GLN A 29 -40.37 3.90 -1.82
C GLN A 29 -39.93 2.43 -1.66
N GLN A 30 -38.81 2.06 -2.29
CA GLN A 30 -38.00 0.96 -1.77
C GLN A 30 -36.69 1.57 -1.32
N GLN A 31 -36.68 1.87 -0.03
CA GLN A 31 -35.57 2.40 0.72
C GLN A 31 -34.36 1.49 0.51
N GLN A 32 -33.31 2.13 -0.01
CA GLN A 32 -31.94 1.67 0.05
C GLN A 32 -31.58 1.42 1.52
N ASP A 33 -31.64 0.17 1.96
CA ASP A 33 -30.88 -0.28 3.13
C ASP A 33 -29.44 -0.52 2.66
N GLN A 34 -28.75 0.58 2.33
CA GLN A 34 -27.29 0.58 2.24
C GLN A 34 -26.79 0.58 3.69
N SER A 35 -26.70 -0.61 4.26
CA SER A 35 -25.87 -0.86 5.44
C SER A 35 -24.42 -0.56 5.06
N GLN A 36 -24.01 0.69 5.25
CA GLN A 36 -22.62 1.11 5.12
C GLN A 36 -21.79 0.27 6.11
N PRO A 37 -20.71 -0.40 5.67
CA PRO A 37 -19.80 -1.06 6.61
C PRO A 37 -19.28 0.00 7.58
N ALA A 38 -19.32 -0.32 8.86
CA ALA A 38 -18.98 0.60 9.93
C ALA A 38 -17.52 1.06 9.75
N LYS A 39 -17.33 2.28 9.22
CA LYS A 39 -16.02 2.91 9.00
C LYS A 39 -15.20 2.79 10.29
N LYS A 40 -14.19 1.91 10.26
CA LYS A 40 -13.28 1.68 11.39
C LYS A 40 -12.57 3.01 11.67
N LYS A 41 -12.85 3.63 12.83
CA LYS A 41 -12.38 4.99 13.13
C LYS A 41 -10.84 5.03 13.22
N TRP A 42 -10.27 6.05 12.59
CA TRP A 42 -8.84 6.35 12.60
C TRP A 42 -8.35 6.66 14.03
N ASP A 43 -7.34 5.92 14.52
CA ASP A 43 -6.61 6.30 15.74
C ASP A 43 -5.38 7.16 15.40
N HIS A 44 -5.52 8.49 15.52
CA HIS A 44 -4.44 9.44 15.22
C HIS A 44 -3.37 9.51 16.30
N THR A 45 -3.57 8.84 17.45
CA THR A 45 -2.68 8.96 18.62
C THR A 45 -1.45 8.08 18.54
N LYS A 46 -1.46 7.07 17.65
CA LYS A 46 -0.29 6.23 17.41
C LYS A 46 0.77 6.98 16.60
N ARG A 47 1.95 7.11 17.21
CA ARG A 47 3.12 7.74 16.58
C ARG A 47 3.64 6.86 15.46
N LEU A 48 3.98 7.47 14.32
CA LEU A 48 4.68 6.81 13.24
C LEU A 48 6.16 7.20 13.31
N PRO A 49 7.00 6.44 14.05
CA PRO A 49 8.38 6.84 14.35
C PRO A 49 9.22 7.16 13.11
N TYR A 50 8.92 6.56 11.96
CA TYR A 50 9.67 6.84 10.74
C TYR A 50 9.41 8.24 10.18
N TYR A 51 8.21 8.78 10.32
CA TYR A 51 7.88 10.14 9.86
C TYR A 51 8.58 11.21 10.70
N ASP A 52 8.76 10.94 12.00
CA ASP A 52 9.43 11.85 12.94
C ASP A 52 10.93 12.03 12.61
N LEU A 53 11.54 11.13 11.82
CA LEU A 53 12.96 11.20 11.44
C LEU A 53 13.23 12.17 10.27
N PHE A 54 12.21 12.52 9.49
CA PHE A 54 12.36 13.35 8.28
C PHE A 54 11.53 14.64 8.35
N PRO A 55 11.77 15.52 9.35
CA PRO A 55 10.96 16.71 9.56
C PRO A 55 11.08 17.75 8.43
N GLU A 56 12.18 17.77 7.66
CA GLU A 56 12.31 18.72 6.55
C GLU A 56 11.53 18.29 5.31
N THR A 57 11.51 16.97 5.04
CA THR A 57 10.77 16.41 3.91
C THR A 57 9.28 16.28 4.23
N LEU A 58 8.92 15.98 5.49
CA LEU A 58 7.57 15.64 5.90
C LEU A 58 7.07 16.57 7.03
N PRO A 59 6.98 17.89 6.80
CA PRO A 59 6.61 18.85 7.84
C PRO A 59 5.16 18.69 8.32
N GLN A 60 4.27 18.18 7.45
CA GLN A 60 2.86 17.92 7.75
C GLN A 60 2.63 16.55 8.39
N GLY A 61 3.70 15.74 8.49
CA GLY A 61 3.62 14.38 9.03
C GLY A 61 2.83 13.41 8.14
N PRO A 62 2.35 12.31 8.72
CA PRO A 62 1.65 11.26 7.98
C PRO A 62 0.21 11.64 7.59
N PRO A 63 -0.40 10.93 6.62
CA PRO A 63 -1.81 11.10 6.31
C PRO A 63 -2.70 10.80 7.53
N PRO A 64 -3.85 11.48 7.71
CA PRO A 64 -4.50 12.39 6.75
C PRO A 64 -4.05 13.86 6.85
N GLN A 65 -3.13 14.18 7.78
CA GLN A 65 -2.67 15.56 7.99
C GLN A 65 -1.67 16.00 6.92
N GLY A 66 -0.83 15.08 6.46
CA GLY A 66 0.06 15.25 5.32
C GLY A 66 -0.34 14.38 4.12
N PRO A 67 0.25 14.63 2.94
CA PRO A 67 0.01 13.83 1.75
C PRO A 67 0.54 12.40 1.91
N PHE A 68 -0.09 11.43 1.24
CA PHE A 68 0.48 10.09 1.10
C PHE A 68 1.72 10.10 0.20
N ASP A 69 1.74 10.92 -0.86
CA ASP A 69 2.90 11.05 -1.74
C ASP A 69 4.05 11.79 -1.07
N ILE A 70 5.24 11.21 -1.17
CA ILE A 70 6.48 11.80 -0.67
C ILE A 70 7.38 12.08 -1.86
N ASP A 71 7.97 13.27 -1.90
CA ASP A 71 9.05 13.56 -2.85
C ASP A 71 10.29 12.73 -2.46
N VAL A 72 10.47 11.60 -3.14
CA VAL A 72 11.59 10.67 -2.91
C VAL A 72 12.94 11.36 -3.09
N ARG A 73 13.03 12.40 -3.93
CA ARG A 73 14.28 13.15 -4.12
C ARG A 73 14.59 14.00 -2.89
N ALA A 74 13.59 14.66 -2.31
CA ALA A 74 13.74 15.39 -1.05
C ALA A 74 14.10 14.44 0.10
N LEU A 75 13.37 13.33 0.22
CA LEU A 75 13.62 12.31 1.23
C LEU A 75 15.06 11.77 1.15
N ARG A 76 15.56 11.52 -0.08
CA ARG A 76 16.95 11.06 -0.30
C ARG A 76 17.99 12.10 0.12
N ARG A 77 17.75 13.40 -0.11
CA ARG A 77 18.67 14.46 0.32
C ARG A 77 18.77 14.51 1.85
N GLU A 78 17.63 14.49 2.54
CA GLU A 78 17.59 14.49 4.00
C GLU A 78 18.21 13.21 4.58
N PHE A 79 17.91 12.05 3.99
CA PHE A 79 18.52 10.77 4.33
C PHE A 79 20.05 10.81 4.28
N LEU A 80 20.64 11.29 3.18
CA LEU A 80 22.10 11.37 3.04
C LEU A 80 22.72 12.31 4.09
N ARG A 81 22.03 13.39 4.45
CA ARG A 81 22.46 14.31 5.50
C ARG A 81 22.43 13.65 6.88
N LEU A 82 21.36 12.92 7.20
CA LEU A 82 21.23 12.19 8.47
C LEU A 82 22.27 11.08 8.58
N GLN A 83 22.51 10.35 7.49
CA GLN A 83 23.54 9.30 7.44
C GLN A 83 24.96 9.87 7.61
N ALA A 84 25.24 11.03 7.01
CA ALA A 84 26.52 11.72 7.20
C ALA A 84 26.73 12.17 8.65
N ALA A 85 25.67 12.61 9.33
CA ALA A 85 25.72 12.99 10.75
C ALA A 85 25.86 11.78 11.70
N SER A 86 25.43 10.58 11.29
CA SER A 86 25.47 9.37 12.11
C SER A 86 26.66 8.44 11.82
N HIS A 87 27.51 8.74 10.84
CA HIS A 87 28.62 7.86 10.46
C HIS A 87 29.74 7.85 11.53
N PRO A 88 30.25 6.66 11.93
CA PRO A 88 31.26 6.53 12.99
C PRO A 88 32.59 7.23 12.70
N ASP A 89 32.94 7.51 11.44
CA ASP A 89 34.18 8.25 11.10
C ASP A 89 34.17 9.72 11.54
N TYR A 90 32.99 10.32 11.73
CA TYR A 90 32.90 11.62 12.38
C TYR A 90 33.35 11.53 13.85
N PHE A 91 33.11 10.38 14.51
CA PHE A 91 33.55 10.11 15.87
C PHE A 91 34.99 9.58 15.96
N HIS A 92 35.53 8.93 14.92
CA HIS A 92 36.94 8.51 14.87
C HIS A 92 37.91 9.68 14.65
N SER A 93 37.59 10.61 13.74
CA SER A 93 38.45 11.77 13.46
C SER A 93 38.55 12.72 14.66
N ALA A 94 37.47 12.90 15.43
CA ALA A 94 37.49 13.73 16.64
C ALA A 94 38.28 13.12 17.81
N SER A 95 38.40 11.80 17.89
CA SER A 95 39.17 11.09 18.94
C SER A 95 40.65 10.88 18.57
N ALA A 96 40.98 10.84 17.28
CA ALA A 96 42.35 10.61 16.81
C ALA A 96 43.25 11.84 17.00
N THR A 97 42.70 13.06 16.95
CA THR A 97 43.49 14.30 17.06
C THR A 97 43.98 14.59 18.49
N ALA A 98 43.45 13.92 19.51
CA ALA A 98 43.89 14.08 20.91
C ALA A 98 44.97 13.07 21.35
N SER A 99 45.36 12.11 20.51
CA SER A 99 46.16 10.94 20.91
C SER A 99 47.57 10.88 20.33
N SER A 100 48.08 11.95 19.71
CA SER A 100 49.41 11.98 19.08
C SER A 100 50.55 12.29 20.05
N THR A 101 50.48 11.81 21.30
CA THR A 101 51.62 11.83 22.23
C THR A 101 51.70 10.54 23.03
N SER A 102 52.71 9.74 22.67
CA SER A 102 53.44 8.74 23.47
C SER A 102 52.87 7.32 23.63
N SER A 103 53.70 6.37 23.16
CA SER A 103 54.05 5.08 23.78
C SER A 103 53.14 3.85 23.59
N SER A 104 53.68 2.87 22.85
CA SER A 104 53.58 1.40 22.99
C SER A 104 52.21 0.76 23.31
N PRO A 105 51.64 -0.08 22.41
CA PRO A 105 50.42 -0.82 22.71
C PRO A 105 50.74 -2.14 23.45
N SER A 106 50.59 -2.11 24.78
CA SER A 106 50.40 -3.31 25.60
C SER A 106 48.90 -3.48 25.82
N SER A 107 48.24 -4.15 24.88
CA SER A 107 46.77 -4.25 24.81
C SER A 107 46.23 -5.24 25.85
N SER A 108 45.88 -4.75 27.05
CA SER A 108 44.99 -5.47 27.96
C SER A 108 43.53 -5.17 27.58
N PRO A 109 42.65 -6.19 27.43
CA PRO A 109 41.28 -6.00 26.95
C PRO A 109 40.30 -5.35 27.94
N SER A 110 40.77 -4.82 29.08
CA SER A 110 39.94 -4.33 30.20
C SER A 110 39.88 -2.80 30.36
N ASP A 111 40.25 -2.02 29.34
CA ASP A 111 40.24 -0.56 29.41
C ASP A 111 38.83 0.06 29.26
N PRO A 112 38.35 0.89 30.23
CA PRO A 112 37.01 1.50 30.19
C PRO A 112 36.81 2.47 29.02
N ALA A 113 37.90 3.05 28.49
CA ALA A 113 37.88 3.90 27.31
C ALA A 113 37.49 3.14 26.04
N ASN A 114 37.92 1.87 25.90
CA ASN A 114 37.59 1.01 24.78
C ASN A 114 36.10 0.60 24.82
N THR A 115 35.55 0.34 26.02
CA THR A 115 34.12 0.03 26.20
C THR A 115 33.22 1.23 25.86
N ALA A 116 33.60 2.45 26.24
CA ALA A 116 32.84 3.65 25.90
C ALA A 116 32.86 3.97 24.40
N ALA A 117 34.00 3.78 23.72
CA ALA A 117 34.11 3.91 22.26
C ALA A 117 33.28 2.84 21.54
N ALA A 118 33.35 1.57 21.98
CA ALA A 118 32.53 0.49 21.44
C ALA A 118 31.03 0.73 21.64
N LYS A 119 30.62 1.29 22.79
CA LYS A 119 29.22 1.68 23.04
C LYS A 119 28.74 2.78 22.09
N ARG A 120 29.55 3.83 21.86
CA ARG A 120 29.22 4.91 20.92
C ARG A 120 29.10 4.39 19.48
N ARG A 121 30.01 3.52 19.05
CA ARG A 121 29.95 2.89 17.73
C ARG A 121 28.66 2.08 17.56
N ARG A 122 28.32 1.24 18.55
CA ARG A 122 27.06 0.46 18.53
C ARG A 122 25.82 1.36 18.49
N GLN A 123 25.82 2.49 19.19
CA GLN A 123 24.73 3.47 19.16
C GLN A 123 24.61 4.14 17.78
N ALA A 124 25.73 4.52 17.16
CA ALA A 124 25.77 5.10 15.82
C ALA A 124 25.31 4.09 14.74
N GLU A 125 25.74 2.84 14.84
CA GLU A 125 25.30 1.74 13.97
C GLU A 125 23.78 1.51 14.10
N ALA A 126 23.24 1.48 15.32
CA ALA A 126 21.81 1.31 15.56
C ALA A 126 20.97 2.49 15.04
N MET A 127 21.46 3.72 15.19
CA MET A 127 20.79 4.90 14.62
C MET A 127 20.82 4.88 13.09
N SER A 128 21.95 4.50 12.50
CA SER A 128 22.10 4.41 11.04
C SER A 128 21.21 3.32 10.44
N SER A 129 21.12 2.14 11.08
CA SER A 129 20.23 1.08 10.63
C SER A 129 18.76 1.48 10.72
N HIS A 130 18.38 2.22 11.77
CA HIS A 130 17.05 2.77 11.93
C HIS A 130 16.69 3.79 10.84
N ILE A 131 17.59 4.72 10.53
CA ILE A 131 17.41 5.71 9.45
C ILE A 131 17.31 5.01 8.08
N ASN A 132 18.13 3.98 7.84
CA ASN A 132 18.08 3.18 6.62
C ASN A 132 16.74 2.44 6.47
N ALA A 133 16.23 1.84 7.56
CA ALA A 133 14.93 1.17 7.55
C ALA A 133 13.81 2.18 7.23
N ALA A 134 13.81 3.32 7.91
CA ALA A 134 12.82 4.37 7.69
C ALA A 134 12.84 4.90 6.25
N TYR A 135 14.03 5.18 5.69
CA TYR A 135 14.15 5.62 4.30
C TYR A 135 13.61 4.57 3.32
N LYS A 136 13.98 3.29 3.48
CA LYS A 136 13.48 2.21 2.61
C LYS A 136 11.96 2.14 2.64
N THR A 137 11.37 2.05 3.84
CA THR A 137 9.92 1.97 4.04
C THR A 137 9.19 3.19 3.49
N LEU A 138 9.68 4.40 3.78
CA LEU A 138 9.04 5.62 3.32
C LEU A 138 9.29 5.91 1.84
N SER A 139 10.35 5.39 1.22
CA SER A 139 10.63 5.63 -0.20
C SER A 139 9.69 4.84 -1.12
N HIS A 140 9.27 3.65 -0.70
CA HIS A 140 8.47 2.74 -1.51
C HIS A 140 6.97 2.88 -1.19
N PRO A 141 6.08 3.14 -2.17
CA PRO A 141 4.66 3.36 -1.88
C PRO A 141 3.97 2.19 -1.20
N LEU A 142 4.22 0.94 -1.64
CA LEU A 142 3.65 -0.24 -1.00
C LEU A 142 4.10 -0.39 0.46
N LEU A 143 5.41 -0.33 0.71
CA LEU A 143 5.96 -0.45 2.08
C LEU A 143 5.43 0.67 2.99
N ARG A 144 5.28 1.88 2.44
CA ARG A 144 4.71 3.02 3.15
C ARG A 144 3.25 2.75 3.55
N ALA A 145 2.43 2.24 2.62
CA ALA A 145 1.05 1.89 2.89
C ALA A 145 0.94 0.80 3.96
N GLN A 146 1.71 -0.29 3.81
CA GLN A 146 1.78 -1.39 4.78
C GLN A 146 2.20 -0.89 6.16
N TYR A 147 3.22 -0.03 6.24
CA TYR A 147 3.69 0.56 7.49
C TYR A 147 2.62 1.40 8.19
N ILE A 148 1.92 2.28 7.44
CA ILE A 148 0.82 3.07 8.00
C ILE A 148 -0.30 2.15 8.51
N LEU A 149 -0.64 1.11 7.74
CA LEU A 149 -1.70 0.15 8.09
C LEU A 149 -1.36 -0.67 9.33
N ALA A 150 -0.13 -1.16 9.43
CA ALA A 150 0.36 -1.93 10.57
C ALA A 150 0.40 -1.08 11.85
N GLU A 151 1.06 0.07 11.81
CA GLU A 151 1.24 0.90 13.00
C GLU A 151 -0.07 1.50 13.49
N ARG A 152 -0.89 2.06 12.59
CA ARG A 152 -2.13 2.74 13.01
C ARG A 152 -3.25 1.77 13.29
N TYR A 153 -3.48 0.82 12.39
CA TYR A 153 -4.67 -0.03 12.42
C TYR A 153 -4.38 -1.44 12.95
N GLY A 154 -3.11 -1.80 13.16
CA GLY A 154 -2.73 -3.15 13.56
C GLY A 154 -2.95 -4.18 12.45
N ILE A 155 -2.99 -3.73 11.19
CA ILE A 155 -3.21 -4.59 10.02
C ILE A 155 -1.85 -4.88 9.40
N ASP A 156 -1.35 -6.10 9.61
CA ASP A 156 -0.12 -6.56 8.99
C ASP A 156 -0.40 -7.16 7.61
N LEU A 157 -0.05 -6.42 6.57
CA LEU A 157 -0.11 -6.86 5.17
C LEU A 157 1.24 -7.33 4.61
N ALA A 158 2.31 -7.25 5.41
CA ALA A 158 3.65 -7.65 4.99
C ALA A 158 3.90 -9.16 5.20
N GLY A 159 3.12 -9.82 6.06
CA GLY A 159 3.24 -11.26 6.33
C GLY A 159 2.76 -12.18 5.20
N ASP A 160 3.29 -13.40 5.18
CA ASP A 160 3.00 -14.46 4.19
C ASP A 160 1.51 -14.84 4.12
N GLU A 161 0.78 -14.69 5.24
CA GLU A 161 -0.66 -14.93 5.34
C GLU A 161 -1.49 -13.99 4.46
N ALA A 162 -0.99 -12.80 4.11
CA ALA A 162 -1.68 -11.88 3.21
C ALA A 162 -1.66 -12.35 1.74
N GLY A 163 -0.79 -13.30 1.39
CA GLY A 163 -0.70 -13.91 0.06
C GLY A 163 -1.29 -15.32 -0.02
N SER A 164 -1.61 -15.96 1.10
CA SER A 164 -2.16 -17.32 1.12
C SER A 164 -3.66 -17.31 0.80
N HIS A 165 -4.01 -17.76 -0.40
CA HIS A 165 -5.40 -17.93 -0.85
C HIS A 165 -6.04 -19.21 -0.31
N SER A 166 -5.32 -19.94 0.55
CA SER A 166 -5.83 -21.14 1.20
C SER A 166 -6.53 -20.72 2.49
N GLY A 167 -7.84 -20.51 2.41
CA GLY A 167 -8.67 -20.13 3.55
C GLY A 167 -8.50 -21.07 4.75
N SER A 168 -8.32 -20.47 5.92
CA SER A 168 -8.89 -20.87 7.21
C SER A 168 -8.11 -20.21 8.35
N GLY A 169 -8.47 -18.96 8.69
CA GLY A 169 -7.89 -18.24 9.82
C GLY A 169 -8.93 -17.31 10.45
N SER A 170 -9.75 -17.86 11.35
CA SER A 170 -10.67 -17.09 12.19
C SER A 170 -9.86 -16.21 13.14
N GLY A 171 -9.59 -14.96 12.76
CA GLY A 171 -8.78 -14.05 13.57
C GLY A 171 -8.73 -12.62 13.05
N GLY A 172 -9.86 -11.93 13.02
CA GLY A 172 -9.92 -10.47 13.20
C GLY A 172 -9.11 -9.59 12.24
N GLY A 173 -9.52 -9.53 10.97
CA GLY A 173 -9.37 -8.33 10.13
C GLY A 173 -8.29 -8.38 9.06
N GLY A 174 -8.72 -8.30 7.80
CA GLY A 174 -7.90 -7.70 6.73
C GLY A 174 -7.36 -8.61 5.64
N ALA A 175 -7.88 -9.83 5.48
CA ALA A 175 -7.60 -10.65 4.29
C ALA A 175 -8.88 -11.40 3.89
N ALA A 176 -9.90 -10.64 3.48
CA ALA A 176 -10.94 -11.22 2.63
C ALA A 176 -10.23 -11.76 1.38
N ALA A 177 -10.56 -12.99 1.00
CA ALA A 177 -10.06 -13.65 -0.21
C ALA A 177 -9.87 -12.64 -1.33
N ALA A 178 -8.69 -12.64 -1.96
CA ALA A 178 -8.37 -11.74 -3.06
C ALA A 178 -9.57 -11.65 -4.02
N ASP A 179 -9.99 -10.41 -4.32
CA ASP A 179 -11.15 -10.13 -5.16
C ASP A 179 -11.08 -11.00 -6.42
N PRO A 180 -12.09 -11.86 -6.70
CA PRO A 180 -12.07 -12.73 -7.87
C PRO A 180 -11.82 -11.97 -9.18
N ALA A 181 -12.29 -10.72 -9.28
CA ALA A 181 -12.01 -9.88 -10.45
C ALA A 181 -10.52 -9.53 -10.57
N LEU A 182 -9.87 -9.16 -9.46
CA LEU A 182 -8.42 -8.91 -9.41
C LEU A 182 -7.63 -10.15 -9.83
N LEU A 183 -8.03 -11.35 -9.38
CA LEU A 183 -7.32 -12.58 -9.72
C LEU A 183 -7.37 -12.88 -11.22
N VAL A 184 -8.50 -12.64 -11.86
CA VAL A 184 -8.62 -12.78 -13.33
C VAL A 184 -7.65 -11.82 -14.02
N GLU A 185 -7.64 -10.53 -13.65
CA GLU A 185 -6.73 -9.55 -14.26
C GLU A 185 -5.25 -9.92 -14.06
N VAL A 186 -4.89 -10.45 -12.88
CA VAL A 186 -3.52 -10.89 -12.57
C VAL A 186 -3.12 -12.10 -13.39
N LEU A 187 -4.02 -13.06 -13.60
CA LEU A 187 -3.76 -14.24 -14.43
C LEU A 187 -3.60 -13.85 -15.89
N GLU A 188 -4.46 -12.98 -16.43
CA GLU A 188 -4.35 -12.45 -17.80
C GLU A 188 -3.00 -11.73 -18.01
N ALA A 189 -2.59 -10.90 -17.05
CA ALA A 189 -1.30 -10.21 -17.12
C ALA A 189 -0.11 -11.18 -17.09
N ARG A 190 -0.21 -12.30 -16.35
CA ARG A 190 0.83 -13.34 -16.32
C ARG A 190 0.88 -14.14 -17.60
N GLU A 191 -0.28 -14.49 -18.16
CA GLU A 191 -0.38 -15.18 -19.45
C GLU A 191 0.29 -14.35 -20.55
N ALA A 192 0.04 -13.04 -20.60
CA ALA A 192 0.70 -12.14 -21.56
C ALA A 192 2.23 -12.11 -21.43
N ILE A 193 2.78 -12.33 -20.23
CA ILE A 193 4.23 -12.43 -19.99
C ILE A 193 4.77 -13.78 -20.42
N ASP A 194 4.02 -14.85 -20.16
CA ASP A 194 4.40 -16.22 -20.50
C ASP A 194 4.38 -16.46 -22.01
N GLU A 195 3.47 -15.79 -22.73
CA GLU A 195 3.37 -15.82 -24.20
C GLU A 195 4.41 -14.96 -24.93
N ALA A 196 5.11 -14.07 -24.22
CA ALA A 196 6.12 -13.22 -24.83
C ALA A 196 7.28 -14.05 -25.44
N GLU A 197 7.68 -13.75 -26.67
CA GLU A 197 8.79 -14.43 -27.36
C GLU A 197 10.05 -13.55 -27.46
N SER A 198 9.88 -12.26 -27.16
CA SER A 198 10.91 -11.23 -27.20
C SER A 198 10.66 -10.14 -26.15
N GLU A 199 11.71 -9.38 -25.84
CA GLU A 199 11.61 -8.24 -24.92
C GLU A 199 10.66 -7.14 -25.44
N ALA A 200 10.51 -7.01 -26.76
CA ALA A 200 9.58 -6.06 -27.37
C ALA A 200 8.12 -6.40 -27.07
N ASP A 201 7.78 -7.69 -26.92
CA ASP A 201 6.41 -8.13 -26.59
C ASP A 201 6.03 -7.73 -25.16
N LEU A 202 7.01 -7.50 -24.28
CA LEU A 202 6.79 -7.08 -22.90
C LEU A 202 6.53 -5.58 -22.73
N GLU A 203 6.77 -4.75 -23.76
CA GLU A 203 6.54 -3.30 -23.68
C GLU A 203 5.06 -2.97 -23.41
N GLY A 204 4.14 -3.70 -24.04
CA GLY A 204 2.70 -3.57 -23.83
C GLY A 204 2.27 -3.94 -22.40
N PRO A 205 2.50 -5.19 -21.94
CA PRO A 205 2.22 -5.62 -20.58
C PRO A 205 2.85 -4.71 -19.52
N MET A 206 4.08 -4.23 -19.75
CA MET A 206 4.75 -3.29 -18.86
C MET A 206 4.00 -1.95 -18.78
N ALA A 207 3.65 -1.35 -19.91
CA ALA A 207 2.93 -0.07 -19.94
C ALA A 207 1.56 -0.16 -19.28
N GLU A 208 0.79 -1.23 -19.55
CA GLU A 208 -0.49 -1.45 -18.88
C GLU A 208 -0.34 -1.63 -17.37
N ASN A 209 0.65 -2.41 -16.95
CA ASN A 209 0.92 -2.63 -15.54
C ASN A 209 1.33 -1.33 -14.83
N GLU A 210 2.09 -0.44 -15.49
CA GLU A 210 2.40 0.88 -14.94
C GLU A 210 1.16 1.77 -14.76
N VAL A 211 0.18 1.67 -15.67
CA VAL A 211 -1.12 2.35 -15.50
C VAL A 211 -1.89 1.77 -14.30
N ARG A 212 -1.94 0.44 -14.16
CA ARG A 212 -2.60 -0.24 -13.02
C ARG A 212 -1.94 0.15 -11.68
N ILE A 213 -0.61 0.22 -11.63
CA ILE A 213 0.14 0.73 -10.46
C ILE A 213 -0.28 2.18 -10.17
N GLY A 214 -0.29 3.04 -11.18
CA GLY A 214 -0.70 4.45 -11.02
C GLY A 214 -2.10 4.60 -10.43
N GLN A 215 -3.06 3.80 -10.89
CA GLN A 215 -4.43 3.78 -10.36
C GLN A 215 -4.47 3.34 -8.89
N CYS A 216 -3.72 2.30 -8.52
CA CYS A 216 -3.65 1.86 -7.12
C CYS A 216 -3.05 2.94 -6.21
N LEU A 217 -2.04 3.68 -6.69
CA LEU A 217 -1.46 4.80 -5.94
C LEU A 217 -2.47 5.93 -5.74
N GLU A 218 -3.25 6.27 -6.76
CA GLU A 218 -4.34 7.26 -6.63
C GLU A 218 -5.42 6.80 -5.65
N GLY A 219 -5.79 5.51 -5.71
CA GLY A 219 -6.69 4.87 -4.76
C GLY A 219 -6.18 4.99 -3.32
N LEU A 220 -4.91 4.64 -3.08
CA LEU A 220 -4.26 4.77 -1.77
C LEU A 220 -4.24 6.21 -1.27
N ARG A 221 -3.93 7.20 -2.12
CA ARG A 221 -3.95 8.63 -1.74
C ARG A 221 -5.33 9.04 -1.24
N ARG A 222 -6.38 8.70 -2.00
CA ARG A 222 -7.76 9.03 -1.65
C ARG A 222 -8.16 8.33 -0.36
N ALA A 223 -7.91 7.03 -0.26
CA ALA A 223 -8.26 6.23 0.91
C ALA A 223 -7.60 6.76 2.19
N PHE A 224 -6.31 7.08 2.14
CA PHE A 224 -5.60 7.67 3.28
C PHE A 224 -6.00 9.13 3.59
N ALA A 225 -6.44 9.91 2.59
CA ALA A 225 -6.95 11.25 2.83
C ALA A 225 -8.33 11.23 3.50
N GLU A 226 -9.20 10.30 3.10
CA GLU A 226 -10.56 10.15 3.61
C GLU A 226 -10.66 9.29 4.88
N GLY A 227 -9.59 8.58 5.22
CA GLY A 227 -9.58 7.63 6.33
C GLY A 227 -10.32 6.33 6.04
N ASP A 228 -10.45 5.97 4.77
CA ASP A 228 -11.01 4.69 4.34
C ASP A 228 -9.94 3.58 4.44
N VAL A 229 -9.98 2.87 5.57
CA VAL A 229 -9.03 1.78 5.86
C VAL A 229 -9.27 0.57 4.96
N GLU A 230 -10.53 0.24 4.69
CA GLU A 230 -10.88 -0.92 3.88
C GLU A 230 -10.44 -0.71 2.43
N GLY A 231 -10.69 0.48 1.89
CA GLY A 231 -10.14 0.89 0.59
C GLY A 231 -8.62 0.85 0.58
N ALA A 232 -7.94 1.39 1.60
CA ALA A 232 -6.48 1.39 1.66
C ALA A 232 -5.89 -0.03 1.71
N VAL A 233 -6.53 -0.97 2.39
CA VAL A 233 -6.13 -2.39 2.42
C VAL A 233 -6.30 -3.02 1.04
N GLY A 234 -7.46 -2.83 0.40
CA GLY A 234 -7.72 -3.37 -0.94
C GLY A 234 -6.72 -2.87 -1.97
N GLU A 235 -6.44 -1.56 -2.00
CA GLU A 235 -5.48 -0.96 -2.92
C GLU A 235 -4.04 -1.40 -2.64
N ALA A 236 -3.66 -1.60 -1.37
CA ALA A 236 -2.34 -2.13 -1.02
C ALA A 236 -2.14 -3.58 -1.49
N ILE A 237 -3.20 -4.41 -1.41
CA ILE A 237 -3.18 -5.78 -1.93
C ILE A 237 -3.04 -5.77 -3.46
N ARG A 238 -3.86 -4.97 -4.17
CA ARG A 238 -3.76 -4.80 -5.64
C ARG A 238 -2.34 -4.37 -6.03
N LEU A 239 -1.80 -3.34 -5.37
CA LEU A 239 -0.47 -2.82 -5.64
C LEU A 239 0.62 -3.91 -5.50
N ARG A 240 0.53 -4.79 -4.50
CA ARG A 240 1.46 -5.92 -4.34
C ARG A 240 1.48 -6.84 -5.56
N TYR A 241 0.32 -7.17 -6.13
CA TYR A 241 0.26 -8.01 -7.33
C TYR A 241 0.90 -7.33 -8.54
N TRP A 242 0.58 -6.06 -8.77
CA TRP A 242 1.11 -5.31 -9.91
C TRP A 242 2.63 -5.08 -9.78
N GLU A 243 3.15 -4.90 -8.57
CA GLU A 243 4.60 -4.87 -8.32
C GLU A 243 5.26 -6.23 -8.58
N SER A 244 4.63 -7.34 -8.16
CA SER A 244 5.12 -8.69 -8.49
C SER A 244 5.13 -8.95 -9.99
N ILE A 245 4.11 -8.52 -10.72
CA ILE A 245 4.06 -8.61 -12.19
C ILE A 245 5.18 -7.78 -12.81
N LYS A 246 5.40 -6.54 -12.32
CA LYS A 246 6.50 -5.68 -12.78
C LYS A 246 7.87 -6.33 -12.58
N GLU A 247 8.08 -6.98 -11.45
CA GLU A 247 9.29 -7.73 -11.16
C GLU A 247 9.42 -8.96 -12.07
N GLY A 248 8.32 -9.68 -12.31
CA GLY A 248 8.27 -10.80 -13.26
C GLY A 248 8.65 -10.39 -14.68
N ILE A 249 8.14 -9.26 -15.18
CA ILE A 249 8.52 -8.70 -16.50
C ILE A 249 10.01 -8.37 -16.54
N ARG A 250 10.54 -7.72 -15.49
CA ARG A 250 11.96 -7.33 -15.43
C ARG A 250 12.91 -8.52 -15.32
N ALA A 251 12.44 -9.61 -14.72
CA ALA A 251 13.20 -10.85 -14.57
C ALA A 251 13.00 -11.81 -15.74
N TRP A 252 12.17 -11.47 -16.72
CA TRP A 252 11.90 -12.31 -17.88
C TRP A 252 13.16 -12.49 -18.74
N GLU A 253 13.46 -13.74 -19.10
CA GLU A 253 14.55 -14.10 -20.00
C GLU A 253 14.04 -15.06 -21.09
N LYS A 254 14.45 -14.81 -22.34
CA LYS A 254 14.03 -15.61 -23.50
C LYS A 254 14.43 -17.08 -23.36
N GLY A 255 13.44 -17.98 -23.40
CA GLY A 255 13.66 -19.43 -23.34
C GLY A 255 13.71 -20.03 -21.93
N LEU A 256 13.65 -19.19 -20.89
CA LEU A 256 13.40 -19.61 -19.51
C LEU A 256 11.90 -19.61 -19.14
N GLY A 257 11.04 -19.24 -20.09
CA GLY A 257 9.58 -19.37 -20.05
C GLY A 257 9.00 -18.96 -18.71
N GLY A 258 8.94 -17.64 -18.44
CA GLY A 258 8.23 -17.10 -17.27
C GLY A 258 8.51 -17.81 -15.95
N GLY A 259 9.71 -18.40 -15.82
CA GLY A 259 9.96 -19.49 -14.90
C GLY A 259 9.94 -19.04 -13.45
N LEU A 260 8.78 -19.21 -12.81
CA LEU A 260 8.66 -19.67 -11.43
C LEU A 260 9.56 -18.91 -10.43
N LEU A 261 9.44 -17.58 -10.33
CA LEU A 261 10.14 -16.85 -9.27
C LEU A 261 9.22 -16.62 -8.07
N HIS A 262 9.45 -17.50 -7.08
CA HIS A 262 9.49 -17.25 -5.64
C HIS A 262 8.31 -16.48 -5.03
N HIS A 263 7.40 -17.26 -4.44
CA HIS A 263 6.53 -16.85 -3.34
C HIS A 263 7.35 -16.44 -2.11
#